data_AF-A0A849AGB8-F1
#
_entry.id   AF-A0A849AGB8-F1
#
_cell.length_a   1.000
_cell.length_b   1.000
_cell.length_c   1.000
_cell.angle_alpha   90.00
_cell.angle_beta   90.00
_cell.angle_gamma   90.00
#
_symmetry.space_group_name_H-M   'P 1'
#
loop_
_entity.id
_entity.type
_entity.pdbx_description
1 polymer ?
#
loop_
_entity_poly.entity_id
_entity_poly.type
_entity_poly.pdbx_seq_one_letter_code
_entity_poly.pdbx_strand_id
1 'polypeptide(L)'
;MPEISRRSLLIAGAGAAGAGVLGWGAPGTARAADTGARRAYSVRGTTLEQVATPVKTSGYSRLAAGPGYPLVVRTDLAAGTARRDDTRVALASFVQLTDLHVIDAQSPMRFEFLRTATGSAFRPHEALGTQGTSQLVRRINDIGRGPFSGRVFDCVVSTGDNTDNHETVELDWFLTLLNGGTVTPNTGDPKRWEGAQTSGNSFYYNPQDPAKDDYKDAGFPYLPGYFARATAAHTSPGLHTKWFSVFGNHDDSVEGTLPSDWGLLKAVYTGDFKFTGFSSGGADSALRAAVQGGATAILGMSSALRTGTKVTPDQRRKPFTPKEYMQAHLAAGATGAGPVGHGFTAENVATGNGYYTFEIAPGVTGIALDSTNRAGFTDGSLGHQQYTWLIDVLERGSSHYYDSFGRKVTKAGVQDSYFVVFSHHTSDSMGNLLIAPDRLEIRHSGPDVRGVLSRFPNVLAWVNGHTHDNRITARGHAVPERSWWEINTASHIDFPQHARIIDVCDNRDGTISLFTTLVESAAPYQASYGAGDAASLASLYREFSYNDLAMDPQRTGGAGDHNTELLLTKPGS
;
A
#
# COMPACT_ATOMS: atom_id res chain seq x y z
N MET A 1 -40.62 3.11 -14.56
CA MET A 1 -40.78 1.69 -14.95
C MET A 1 -41.21 1.63 -16.41
N PRO A 2 -40.47 0.88 -17.23
CA PRO A 2 -41.11 -0.08 -18.14
C PRO A 2 -40.48 -1.48 -18.02
N GLU A 3 -41.30 -2.48 -18.28
CA GLU A 3 -41.08 -3.91 -18.04
C GLU A 3 -40.10 -4.56 -19.04
N ILE A 4 -39.22 -5.42 -18.54
CA ILE A 4 -38.40 -6.33 -19.33
C ILE A 4 -39.18 -7.65 -19.48
N SER A 5 -39.51 -8.00 -20.73
CA SER A 5 -40.26 -9.22 -21.06
C SER A 5 -39.40 -10.49 -20.95
N ARG A 6 -40.03 -11.55 -20.43
CA ARG A 6 -39.48 -12.90 -20.29
C ARG A 6 -39.43 -13.61 -21.65
N ARG A 7 -38.26 -13.63 -22.32
CA ARG A 7 -37.78 -14.74 -23.19
C ARG A 7 -36.51 -14.32 -23.96
N SER A 8 -35.36 -14.74 -23.47
CA SER A 8 -34.20 -15.20 -24.26
C SER A 8 -33.25 -15.92 -23.30
N LEU A 9 -33.68 -17.13 -22.92
CA LEU A 9 -32.87 -18.14 -22.28
C LEU A 9 -32.12 -18.89 -23.40
N LEU A 10 -30.89 -19.35 -23.10
CA LEU A 10 -30.06 -20.32 -23.85
C LEU A 10 -28.95 -19.76 -24.76
N ILE A 11 -27.97 -19.10 -24.14
CA ILE A 11 -26.56 -19.55 -24.25
C ILE A 11 -26.03 -19.63 -22.81
N ALA A 12 -26.30 -20.77 -22.16
CA ALA A 12 -25.84 -21.08 -20.81
C ALA A 12 -24.70 -22.09 -20.93
N GLY A 13 -23.51 -21.68 -20.51
CA GLY A 13 -22.33 -22.53 -20.47
C GLY A 13 -21.20 -21.85 -19.71
N ALA A 14 -21.23 -22.00 -18.38
CA ALA A 14 -20.18 -21.65 -17.41
C ALA A 14 -19.91 -20.15 -17.17
N GLY A 15 -20.83 -19.50 -16.46
CA GLY A 15 -20.61 -18.22 -15.79
C GLY A 15 -21.42 -18.14 -14.48
N ALA A 16 -20.72 -17.78 -13.40
CA ALA A 16 -21.20 -17.38 -12.07
C ALA A 16 -21.62 -18.47 -11.04
N ALA A 17 -20.83 -18.53 -9.97
CA ALA A 17 -21.29 -18.55 -8.56
C ALA A 17 -20.18 -17.86 -7.74
N GLY A 18 -20.39 -16.91 -6.85
CA GLY A 18 -21.57 -16.24 -6.31
C GLY A 18 -21.09 -15.44 -5.09
N ALA A 19 -21.60 -14.23 -4.87
CA ALA A 19 -21.41 -13.50 -3.62
C ALA A 19 -22.12 -14.25 -2.49
N GLY A 20 -21.41 -14.55 -1.39
CA GLY A 20 -21.99 -15.24 -0.24
C GLY A 20 -20.94 -15.60 0.81
N VAL A 21 -21.07 -14.93 1.96
CA VAL A 21 -20.41 -15.12 3.26
C VAL A 21 -19.79 -16.50 3.52
N LEU A 22 -18.55 -16.44 3.99
CA LEU A 22 -17.77 -17.41 4.78
C LEU A 22 -18.61 -18.49 5.49
N GLY A 23 -18.61 -19.68 4.91
CA GLY A 23 -19.01 -20.94 5.53
C GLY A 23 -18.13 -22.03 4.93
N TRP A 24 -17.65 -22.94 5.78
CA TRP A 24 -16.61 -23.93 5.52
C TRP A 24 -16.48 -24.49 4.10
N GLY A 25 -15.22 -24.61 3.67
CA GLY A 25 -14.75 -25.04 2.35
C GLY A 25 -15.69 -25.95 1.59
N ALA A 26 -16.31 -25.39 0.55
CA ALA A 26 -16.89 -26.20 -0.51
C ALA A 26 -15.78 -27.13 -1.07
N PRO A 27 -16.07 -28.40 -1.39
CA PRO A 27 -15.08 -29.34 -1.92
C PRO A 27 -14.32 -28.80 -3.15
N GLY A 28 -14.93 -27.87 -3.90
CA GLY A 28 -14.33 -27.19 -5.04
C GLY A 28 -13.21 -26.19 -4.68
N THR A 29 -13.31 -25.45 -3.57
CA THR A 29 -12.28 -24.46 -3.19
C THR A 29 -11.04 -25.15 -2.63
N ALA A 30 -11.21 -26.20 -1.82
CA ALA A 30 -10.09 -27.01 -1.32
C ALA A 30 -9.32 -27.71 -2.45
N ARG A 31 -10.04 -28.24 -3.46
CA ARG A 31 -9.41 -28.86 -4.64
C ARG A 31 -8.71 -27.85 -5.55
N ALA A 32 -9.27 -26.65 -5.71
CA ALA A 32 -8.63 -25.57 -6.46
C ALA A 32 -7.36 -25.07 -5.75
N ALA A 33 -7.39 -24.94 -4.42
CA ALA A 33 -6.22 -24.59 -3.62
C ALA A 33 -5.12 -25.65 -3.72
N ASP A 34 -5.47 -26.94 -3.62
CA ASP A 34 -4.55 -28.06 -3.81
C ASP A 34 -3.93 -28.07 -5.22
N THR A 35 -4.71 -27.76 -6.26
CA THR A 35 -4.20 -27.70 -7.64
C THR A 35 -3.22 -26.52 -7.84
N GLY A 36 -3.55 -25.34 -7.29
CA GLY A 36 -2.65 -24.18 -7.32
C GLY A 36 -1.35 -24.44 -6.55
N ALA A 37 -1.45 -25.04 -5.37
CA ALA A 37 -0.30 -25.40 -4.54
C ALA A 37 0.66 -26.36 -5.24
N ARG A 38 0.15 -27.32 -6.03
CA ARG A 38 0.99 -28.25 -6.81
C ARG A 38 1.78 -27.58 -7.94
N ARG A 39 1.35 -26.39 -8.39
CA ARG A 39 2.08 -25.60 -9.41
C ARG A 39 3.19 -24.75 -8.79
N ALA A 40 3.16 -24.54 -7.48
CA ALA A 40 4.14 -23.75 -6.76
C ALA A 40 5.34 -24.60 -6.33
N TYR A 41 6.53 -23.99 -6.31
CA TYR A 41 7.71 -24.53 -5.65
C TYR A 41 7.53 -24.61 -4.14
N SER A 42 6.86 -23.61 -3.55
CA SER A 42 6.52 -23.57 -2.13
C SER A 42 5.31 -22.67 -1.92
N VAL A 43 4.42 -23.09 -1.03
CA VAL A 43 3.29 -22.27 -0.55
C VAL A 43 3.55 -21.63 0.82
N ARG A 44 4.61 -22.09 1.50
CA ARG A 44 4.89 -21.77 2.91
C ARG A 44 4.99 -20.27 3.13
N GLY A 45 4.29 -19.79 4.15
CA GLY A 45 4.34 -18.38 4.55
C GLY A 45 3.52 -17.45 3.64
N THR A 46 2.78 -17.98 2.67
CA THR A 46 1.93 -17.17 1.79
C THR A 46 0.46 -17.46 2.01
N THR A 47 -0.40 -16.64 1.42
CA THR A 47 -1.84 -16.90 1.41
C THR A 47 -2.23 -18.12 0.58
N LEU A 48 -1.33 -18.75 -0.17
CA LEU A 48 -1.58 -20.07 -0.78
C LEU A 48 -1.67 -21.18 0.28
N GLU A 49 -0.98 -21.02 1.41
CA GLU A 49 -0.99 -21.98 2.52
C GLU A 49 -2.18 -21.75 3.45
N GLN A 50 -2.33 -20.51 3.92
CA GLN A 50 -3.33 -20.14 4.93
C GLN A 50 -3.57 -18.64 4.95
N VAL A 51 -4.75 -18.23 5.42
CA VAL A 51 -5.16 -16.82 5.54
C VAL A 51 -5.84 -16.54 6.87
N ALA A 52 -5.78 -15.29 7.34
CA ALA A 52 -6.50 -14.83 8.50
C ALA A 52 -8.00 -15.01 8.30
N THR A 53 -8.61 -15.88 9.10
CA THR A 53 -10.05 -16.18 9.01
C THR A 53 -10.72 -15.90 10.35
N PRO A 54 -11.84 -15.17 10.37
CA PRO A 54 -12.55 -14.90 11.61
C PRO A 54 -13.13 -16.19 12.21
N VAL A 55 -12.98 -16.36 13.53
CA VAL A 55 -13.56 -17.48 14.29
C VAL A 55 -15.08 -17.34 14.42
N LYS A 56 -15.61 -16.11 14.42
CA LYS A 56 -17.03 -15.81 14.49
C LYS A 56 -17.49 -15.12 13.20
N THR A 57 -18.74 -15.35 12.82
CA THR A 57 -19.35 -14.73 11.63
C THR A 57 -20.02 -13.39 11.91
N SER A 58 -20.06 -12.95 13.17
CA SER A 58 -20.65 -11.67 13.58
C SER A 58 -20.04 -11.14 14.88
N GLY A 59 -20.11 -9.82 15.04
CA GLY A 59 -19.50 -9.10 16.17
C GLY A 59 -17.99 -9.21 16.20
N TYR A 60 -17.39 -8.81 17.32
CA TYR A 60 -15.94 -8.94 17.50
C TYR A 60 -15.47 -10.40 17.34
N SER A 61 -14.54 -10.61 16.43
CA SER A 61 -13.97 -11.91 16.13
C SER A 61 -12.45 -11.90 16.24
N ARG A 62 -11.93 -12.90 16.95
CA ARG A 62 -10.52 -13.27 16.82
C ARG A 62 -10.26 -13.89 15.45
N LEU A 63 -9.01 -13.87 15.01
CA LEU A 63 -8.58 -14.46 13.73
C LEU A 63 -7.89 -15.80 13.98
N ALA A 64 -8.05 -16.76 13.08
CA ALA A 64 -7.35 -18.05 13.11
C ALA A 64 -6.72 -18.32 11.74
N ALA A 65 -5.82 -19.30 11.69
CA ALA A 65 -5.40 -19.86 10.42
C ALA A 65 -6.60 -20.52 9.74
N GLY A 66 -7.00 -20.00 8.58
CA GLY A 66 -7.99 -20.61 7.71
C GLY A 66 -7.39 -21.09 6.40
N PRO A 67 -8.23 -21.63 5.50
CA PRO A 67 -7.77 -22.20 4.24
C PRO A 67 -7.14 -21.14 3.34
N GLY A 68 -6.00 -21.48 2.71
CA GLY A 68 -5.34 -20.63 1.72
C GLY A 68 -6.25 -20.27 0.53
N TYR A 69 -5.98 -19.12 -0.09
CA TYR A 69 -6.61 -18.72 -1.34
C TYR A 69 -6.04 -19.50 -2.52
N PRO A 70 -6.89 -20.05 -3.41
CA PRO A 70 -6.43 -20.80 -4.56
C PRO A 70 -5.74 -19.88 -5.58
N LEU A 71 -4.88 -20.46 -6.42
CA LEU A 71 -4.37 -19.78 -7.60
C LEU A 71 -5.47 -19.65 -8.66
N VAL A 72 -5.77 -18.42 -9.08
CA VAL A 72 -6.71 -18.12 -10.17
C VAL A 72 -5.92 -17.71 -11.42
N VAL A 73 -6.13 -18.41 -12.53
CA VAL A 73 -5.53 -18.02 -13.83
C VAL A 73 -6.45 -17.00 -14.50
N ARG A 74 -5.92 -15.81 -14.77
CA ARG A 74 -6.61 -14.70 -15.45
C ARG A 74 -6.20 -14.70 -16.94
N THR A 75 -7.14 -15.06 -17.80
CA THR A 75 -6.94 -15.14 -19.26
C THR A 75 -7.51 -13.92 -20.01
N ASP A 76 -7.78 -12.82 -19.30
CA ASP A 76 -8.44 -11.63 -19.84
C ASP A 76 -7.66 -11.00 -21.01
N LEU A 77 -6.32 -11.06 -20.96
CA LEU A 77 -5.43 -10.42 -21.93
C LEU A 77 -4.70 -11.40 -22.87
N ALA A 78 -4.58 -12.66 -22.47
CA ALA A 78 -3.98 -13.72 -23.29
C ALA A 78 -4.45 -15.11 -22.83
N ALA A 79 -4.47 -16.07 -23.77
CA ALA A 79 -4.74 -17.46 -23.46
C ALA A 79 -3.43 -18.19 -23.09
N GLY A 80 -3.47 -19.02 -22.05
CA GLY A 80 -2.33 -19.84 -21.65
C GLY A 80 -2.31 -21.18 -22.37
N THR A 81 -1.13 -21.74 -22.63
CA THR A 81 -1.02 -23.12 -23.14
C THR A 81 -0.82 -24.11 -21.99
N ALA A 82 -1.15 -25.39 -22.20
CA ALA A 82 -0.97 -26.42 -21.17
C ALA A 82 0.50 -26.69 -20.80
N ARG A 83 1.45 -26.36 -21.69
CA ARG A 83 2.90 -26.63 -21.49
C ARG A 83 3.61 -25.59 -20.65
N ARG A 84 2.99 -24.43 -20.40
CA ARG A 84 3.64 -23.30 -19.71
C ARG A 84 4.21 -23.66 -18.34
N ASP A 85 3.61 -24.61 -17.65
CA ASP A 85 4.10 -25.07 -16.35
C ASP A 85 5.43 -25.83 -16.45
N ASP A 86 5.66 -26.53 -17.55
CA ASP A 86 6.86 -27.34 -17.80
C ASP A 86 7.98 -26.55 -18.47
N THR A 87 7.65 -25.45 -19.16
CA THR A 87 8.59 -24.70 -20.01
C THR A 87 8.96 -23.32 -19.47
N ARG A 88 8.28 -22.82 -18.44
CA ARG A 88 8.52 -21.46 -17.95
C ARG A 88 9.93 -21.26 -17.42
N VAL A 89 10.45 -20.06 -17.66
CA VAL A 89 11.74 -19.58 -17.13
C VAL A 89 11.50 -18.31 -16.34
N ALA A 90 12.00 -18.27 -15.10
CA ALA A 90 11.93 -17.11 -14.24
C ALA A 90 12.79 -15.95 -14.78
N LEU A 91 12.16 -14.79 -15.00
CA LEU A 91 12.83 -13.55 -15.39
C LEU A 91 13.13 -12.68 -14.18
N ALA A 92 12.15 -12.50 -13.28
CA ALA A 92 12.28 -11.71 -12.06
C ALA A 92 11.34 -12.24 -10.96
N SER A 93 11.67 -11.95 -9.71
CA SER A 93 10.80 -12.16 -8.55
C SER A 93 11.00 -11.03 -7.56
N PHE A 94 9.94 -10.33 -7.18
CA PHE A 94 10.04 -9.20 -6.25
C PHE A 94 8.82 -9.11 -5.34
N VAL A 95 8.93 -8.35 -4.26
CA VAL A 95 7.84 -8.13 -3.29
C VAL A 95 7.42 -6.66 -3.31
N GLN A 96 6.12 -6.40 -3.39
CA GLN A 96 5.53 -5.09 -3.15
C GLN A 96 5.10 -4.96 -1.69
N LEU A 97 5.50 -3.86 -1.07
CA LEU A 97 4.92 -3.28 0.14
C LEU A 97 4.22 -1.97 -0.23
N THR A 98 3.18 -1.59 0.49
CA THR A 98 2.51 -0.31 0.25
C THR A 98 1.75 0.17 1.47
N ASP A 99 1.63 1.49 1.63
CA ASP A 99 0.75 2.09 2.62
C ASP A 99 1.03 1.48 4.00
N LEU A 100 2.32 1.51 4.38
CA LEU A 100 2.79 1.02 5.68
C LEU A 100 2.21 1.87 6.80
N HIS A 101 2.04 3.19 6.55
CA HIS A 101 1.67 4.19 7.53
C HIS A 101 2.38 3.93 8.86
N VAL A 102 3.70 4.07 8.86
CA VAL A 102 4.44 4.10 10.13
C VAL A 102 4.04 5.39 10.84
N ILE A 103 3.10 5.27 11.78
CA ILE A 103 2.37 6.38 12.41
C ILE A 103 2.96 6.73 13.78
N ASP A 104 3.16 8.03 14.06
CA ASP A 104 3.16 8.56 15.43
C ASP A 104 1.73 8.80 15.90
N ALA A 105 1.12 7.79 16.53
CA ALA A 105 -0.28 7.87 16.96
C ALA A 105 -0.48 8.85 18.15
N GLN A 106 0.59 9.42 18.68
CA GLN A 106 0.58 10.44 19.72
C GLN A 106 0.79 11.85 19.16
N SER A 107 1.02 11.98 17.85
CA SER A 107 1.28 13.28 17.26
C SER A 107 0.14 14.25 17.57
N PRO A 108 0.45 15.50 17.97
CA PRO A 108 -0.54 16.55 18.12
C PRO A 108 -1.17 16.93 16.79
N MET A 109 -0.51 16.56 15.68
CA MET A 109 -0.92 16.92 14.33
C MET A 109 -1.73 15.82 13.64
N ARG A 110 -2.56 15.12 14.40
CA ARG A 110 -3.56 14.18 13.90
C ARG A 110 -4.98 14.73 14.02
N PHE A 111 -5.87 14.30 13.15
CA PHE A 111 -7.26 14.76 13.08
C PHE A 111 -8.27 13.68 13.47
N GLU A 112 -8.01 12.92 14.55
CA GLU A 112 -8.81 11.74 14.92
C GLU A 112 -10.30 12.03 15.18
N PHE A 113 -10.64 13.27 15.52
CA PHE A 113 -12.03 13.72 15.70
C PHE A 113 -12.84 13.70 14.39
N LEU A 114 -12.21 13.50 13.24
CA LEU A 114 -12.86 13.35 11.94
C LEU A 114 -13.27 11.89 11.61
N ARG A 115 -13.11 10.92 12.52
CA ARG A 115 -13.37 9.48 12.22
C ARG A 115 -14.75 9.17 11.63
N THR A 116 -15.78 9.96 11.95
CA THR A 116 -17.13 9.79 11.38
C THR A 116 -17.28 10.31 9.95
N ALA A 117 -16.36 11.16 9.50
CA ALA A 117 -16.28 11.61 8.12
C ALA A 117 -15.40 10.73 7.27
N THR A 118 -14.30 10.23 7.83
CA THR A 118 -13.41 9.28 7.17
C THR A 118 -12.85 8.29 8.19
N GLY A 119 -12.97 7.00 7.89
CA GLY A 119 -12.43 5.94 8.74
C GLY A 119 -10.92 6.02 8.94
N SER A 120 -10.20 6.63 7.99
CA SER A 120 -8.73 6.76 8.05
C SER A 120 -8.22 7.71 9.13
N ALA A 121 -9.08 8.59 9.67
CA ALA A 121 -8.64 9.57 10.67
C ALA A 121 -8.31 8.94 12.03
N PHE A 122 -8.86 7.77 12.35
CA PHE A 122 -8.55 7.06 13.59
C PHE A 122 -8.77 5.57 13.40
N ARG A 123 -7.79 4.76 13.79
CA ARG A 123 -7.94 3.31 13.86
C ARG A 123 -7.49 2.77 15.23
N PRO A 124 -8.15 1.73 15.77
CA PRO A 124 -7.86 1.25 17.12
C PRO A 124 -6.46 0.64 17.30
N HIS A 125 -5.80 0.29 16.19
CA HIS A 125 -4.53 -0.46 16.15
C HIS A 125 -3.28 0.36 15.83
N GLU A 126 -3.37 1.67 15.58
CA GLU A 126 -2.26 2.49 15.06
C GLU A 126 -1.02 2.47 15.96
N ALA A 127 -1.20 2.35 17.28
CA ALA A 127 -0.12 2.21 18.25
C ALA A 127 0.76 0.96 18.05
N LEU A 128 0.34 -0.01 17.23
CA LEU A 128 1.02 -1.30 17.01
C LEU A 128 1.63 -1.43 15.61
N GLY A 129 1.59 -0.37 14.78
CA GLY A 129 2.05 -0.42 13.39
C GLY A 129 3.50 -0.86 13.24
N THR A 130 4.39 -0.38 14.12
CA THR A 130 5.82 -0.73 14.07
C THR A 130 6.09 -2.22 14.36
N GLN A 131 5.28 -2.86 15.21
CA GLN A 131 5.34 -4.29 15.47
C GLN A 131 4.77 -5.07 14.28
N GLY A 132 3.65 -4.61 13.71
CA GLY A 132 3.06 -5.15 12.47
C GLY A 132 4.06 -5.20 11.32
N THR A 133 4.69 -4.06 11.02
CA THR A 133 5.72 -3.92 9.98
C THR A 133 6.94 -4.80 10.26
N SER A 134 7.40 -4.88 11.51
CA SER A 134 8.51 -5.77 11.87
C SER A 134 8.20 -7.25 11.57
N GLN A 135 6.98 -7.71 11.84
CA GLN A 135 6.57 -9.08 11.51
C GLN A 135 6.34 -9.30 10.02
N LEU A 136 5.95 -8.26 9.27
CA LEU A 136 5.90 -8.31 7.82
C LEU A 136 7.29 -8.51 7.22
N VAL A 137 8.27 -7.72 7.65
CA VAL A 137 9.68 -7.85 7.24
C VAL A 137 10.20 -9.25 7.56
N ARG A 138 9.92 -9.77 8.77
CA ARG A 138 10.26 -11.16 9.13
C ARG A 138 9.66 -12.16 8.14
N ARG A 139 8.38 -12.03 7.79
CA ARG A 139 7.74 -12.96 6.84
C ARG A 139 8.43 -12.93 5.48
N ILE A 140 8.75 -11.74 4.97
CA ILE A 140 9.41 -11.60 3.67
C ILE A 140 10.77 -12.30 3.66
N ASN A 141 11.55 -12.11 4.73
CA ASN A 141 12.84 -12.79 4.90
C ASN A 141 12.69 -14.32 5.00
N ASP A 142 11.67 -14.80 5.72
CA ASP A 142 11.41 -16.23 5.90
C ASP A 142 11.01 -16.93 4.58
N ILE A 143 10.28 -16.22 3.70
CA ILE A 143 9.90 -16.74 2.38
C ILE A 143 11.11 -16.73 1.43
N GLY A 144 11.77 -15.57 1.27
CA GLY A 144 13.00 -15.37 0.49
C GLY A 144 12.96 -15.66 -1.02
N ARG A 145 11.88 -16.27 -1.53
CA ARG A 145 11.75 -16.76 -2.91
C ARG A 145 10.33 -16.67 -3.45
N GLY A 146 10.24 -16.49 -4.77
CA GLY A 146 9.00 -16.56 -5.54
C GLY A 146 8.32 -17.93 -5.47
N PRO A 147 7.02 -18.01 -5.08
CA PRO A 147 6.28 -19.27 -4.99
C PRO A 147 6.21 -20.05 -6.30
N PHE A 148 6.13 -19.37 -7.46
CA PHE A 148 5.92 -20.02 -8.76
C PHE A 148 7.15 -20.00 -9.66
N SER A 149 8.06 -19.04 -9.43
CA SER A 149 9.34 -19.00 -10.13
C SER A 149 10.42 -19.83 -9.43
N GLY A 150 10.29 -20.02 -8.11
CA GLY A 150 11.34 -20.55 -7.25
C GLY A 150 12.55 -19.61 -7.14
N ARG A 151 12.56 -18.44 -7.78
CA ARG A 151 13.69 -17.50 -7.83
C ARG A 151 13.85 -16.78 -6.49
N VAL A 152 15.09 -16.49 -6.07
CA VAL A 152 15.33 -15.60 -4.93
C VAL A 152 14.78 -14.22 -5.25
N PHE A 153 14.18 -13.55 -4.27
CA PHE A 153 13.71 -12.19 -4.49
C PHE A 153 14.86 -11.30 -4.96
N ASP A 154 14.67 -10.69 -6.12
CA ASP A 154 15.59 -9.74 -6.70
C ASP A 154 15.54 -8.41 -5.96
N CYS A 155 14.34 -7.96 -5.56
CA CYS A 155 14.15 -6.76 -4.76
C CYS A 155 12.83 -6.76 -3.97
N VAL A 156 12.72 -5.82 -3.05
CA VAL A 156 11.46 -5.36 -2.47
C VAL A 156 11.20 -3.93 -2.93
N VAL A 157 9.95 -3.55 -3.18
CA VAL A 157 9.58 -2.19 -3.57
C VAL A 157 8.46 -1.70 -2.66
N SER A 158 8.67 -0.59 -1.97
CA SER A 158 7.62 0.09 -1.22
C SER A 158 6.96 1.15 -2.09
N THR A 159 5.66 1.03 -2.36
CA THR A 159 4.93 1.91 -3.30
C THR A 159 4.35 3.18 -2.66
N GLY A 160 4.99 3.72 -1.61
CA GLY A 160 4.59 4.99 -1.00
C GLY A 160 3.70 4.83 0.22
N ASP A 161 3.37 5.98 0.84
CA ASP A 161 2.68 6.09 2.13
C ASP A 161 3.40 5.26 3.21
N ASN A 162 4.71 5.53 3.26
CA ASN A 162 5.62 4.87 4.19
C ASN A 162 5.47 5.47 5.59
N THR A 163 5.33 6.79 5.65
CA THR A 163 4.94 7.58 6.82
C THR A 163 3.45 7.93 6.76
N ASP A 164 2.89 8.55 7.81
CA ASP A 164 1.47 8.92 7.83
C ASP A 164 1.28 10.43 7.79
N ASN A 165 2.08 11.16 8.58
CA ASN A 165 1.91 12.57 8.77
C ASN A 165 3.16 13.36 8.37
N HIS A 166 4.00 12.76 7.52
CA HIS A 166 5.23 13.37 7.03
C HIS A 166 6.16 13.79 8.19
N GLU A 167 6.30 12.99 9.25
CA GLU A 167 7.12 13.35 10.41
C GLU A 167 8.53 12.72 10.36
N THR A 168 9.55 13.45 10.81
CA THR A 168 10.93 12.93 10.83
C THR A 168 11.04 11.66 11.69
N VAL A 169 10.32 11.59 12.81
CA VAL A 169 10.29 10.40 13.68
C VAL A 169 9.66 9.18 13.01
N GLU A 170 8.62 9.39 12.21
CA GLU A 170 7.97 8.32 11.43
C GLU A 170 8.92 7.79 10.36
N LEU A 171 9.63 8.69 9.66
CA LEU A 171 10.64 8.36 8.66
C LEU A 171 11.81 7.57 9.28
N ASP A 172 12.29 7.98 10.46
CA ASP A 172 13.34 7.28 11.19
C ASP A 172 12.89 5.86 11.56
N TRP A 173 11.66 5.69 12.04
CA TRP A 173 11.09 4.37 12.34
C TRP A 173 10.94 3.52 11.09
N PHE A 174 10.39 4.07 10.01
CA PHE A 174 10.25 3.38 8.72
C PHE A 174 11.59 2.83 8.22
N LEU A 175 12.61 3.71 8.14
CA LEU A 175 13.95 3.31 7.71
C LEU A 175 14.57 2.26 8.65
N THR A 176 14.39 2.41 9.96
CA THR A 176 14.88 1.42 10.94
C THR A 176 14.16 0.07 10.80
N LEU A 177 12.85 0.07 10.52
CA LEU A 177 12.07 -1.16 10.36
C LEU A 177 12.52 -1.94 9.13
N LEU A 178 12.74 -1.27 8.00
CA LEU A 178 13.15 -1.92 6.74
C LEU A 178 14.64 -2.22 6.67
N ASN A 179 15.50 -1.42 7.30
CA ASN A 179 16.95 -1.66 7.29
C ASN A 179 17.45 -2.49 8.47
N GLY A 180 16.60 -2.69 9.48
CA GLY A 180 16.92 -3.41 10.70
C GLY A 180 17.46 -2.49 11.77
N GLY A 181 17.11 -2.80 13.02
CA GLY A 181 17.49 -1.98 14.17
C GLY A 181 16.43 -1.98 15.25
N THR A 182 16.64 -1.16 16.26
CA THR A 182 15.73 -1.05 17.41
C THR A 182 14.87 0.20 17.26
N VAL A 183 13.56 0.02 17.37
CA VAL A 183 12.56 1.08 17.34
C VAL A 183 12.00 1.24 18.74
N THR A 184 11.86 2.48 19.20
CA THR A 184 11.05 2.82 20.38
C THR A 184 9.91 3.70 19.88
N PRO A 185 8.70 3.13 19.67
CA PRO A 185 7.57 3.86 19.10
C PRO A 185 6.90 4.74 20.16
N ASN A 186 7.65 5.73 20.66
CA ASN A 186 7.20 6.68 21.67
C ASN A 186 7.68 8.10 21.40
N THR A 187 6.77 9.06 21.48
CA THR A 187 7.00 10.49 21.29
C THR A 187 6.32 11.28 22.41
N GLY A 188 6.76 12.52 22.63
CA GLY A 188 6.25 13.33 23.75
C GLY A 188 6.72 12.79 25.11
N ASP A 189 5.79 12.54 26.03
CA ASP A 189 6.13 12.08 27.39
C ASP A 189 6.69 10.64 27.38
N PRO A 190 7.92 10.40 27.89
CA PRO A 190 8.52 9.07 27.89
C PRO A 190 7.80 8.06 28.82
N LYS A 191 6.92 8.52 29.72
CA LYS A 191 6.25 7.70 30.74
C LYS A 191 4.75 7.59 30.52
N ARG A 192 4.15 8.36 29.61
CA ARG A 192 2.71 8.46 29.43
C ARG A 192 2.36 8.49 27.94
N TRP A 193 1.29 7.78 27.58
CA TRP A 193 0.69 7.90 26.25
C TRP A 193 -0.07 9.22 26.11
N GLU A 194 0.19 9.97 25.03
CA GLU A 194 -0.41 11.29 24.76
C GLU A 194 -1.25 11.35 23.47
N GLY A 195 -1.87 10.22 23.07
CA GLY A 195 -2.79 10.15 21.94
C GLY A 195 -4.29 10.14 22.31
N ALA A 196 -5.18 10.09 21.31
CA ALA A 196 -6.64 10.13 21.50
C ALA A 196 -7.19 8.99 22.39
N GLN A 197 -6.51 7.84 22.41
CA GLN A 197 -6.92 6.62 23.12
C GLN A 197 -6.73 6.66 24.65
N THR A 198 -6.30 7.79 25.22
CA THR A 198 -6.30 8.06 26.68
C THR A 198 -7.09 9.30 27.05
N SER A 199 -7.93 9.81 26.13
CA SER A 199 -8.74 11.02 26.37
C SER A 199 -9.95 10.77 27.28
N GLY A 200 -10.37 9.51 27.46
CA GLY A 200 -11.62 9.16 28.14
C GLY A 200 -12.87 9.44 27.30
N ASN A 201 -12.71 9.91 26.06
CA ASN A 201 -13.81 10.10 25.14
C ASN A 201 -14.28 8.72 24.62
N SER A 202 -15.55 8.38 24.85
CA SER A 202 -16.16 7.11 24.45
C SER A 202 -16.23 6.91 22.93
N PHE A 203 -15.91 7.94 22.16
CA PHE A 203 -15.81 7.89 20.71
C PHE A 203 -14.60 7.09 20.20
N TYR A 204 -13.53 6.99 21.00
CA TYR A 204 -12.31 6.28 20.65
C TYR A 204 -12.21 4.96 21.40
N TYR A 205 -11.38 4.05 20.91
CA TYR A 205 -11.00 2.88 21.69
C TYR A 205 -10.02 3.30 22.79
N ASN A 206 -10.47 3.24 24.04
CA ASN A 206 -9.65 3.50 25.25
C ASN A 206 -9.23 2.15 25.87
N PRO A 207 -8.14 1.51 25.41
CA PRO A 207 -7.80 0.14 25.80
C PRO A 207 -7.51 -0.03 27.29
N GLN A 208 -7.04 1.02 27.97
CA GLN A 208 -6.69 0.97 29.40
C GLN A 208 -7.78 1.50 30.35
N ASP A 209 -8.92 1.95 29.82
CA ASP A 209 -10.05 2.41 30.62
C ASP A 209 -11.13 1.31 30.69
N PRO A 210 -11.57 0.87 31.89
CA PRO A 210 -12.65 -0.10 32.02
C PRO A 210 -14.04 0.48 31.69
N ALA A 211 -14.19 1.80 31.55
CA ALA A 211 -15.44 2.43 31.15
C ALA A 211 -15.85 1.99 29.73
N LYS A 212 -17.16 2.01 29.43
CA LYS A 212 -17.66 1.68 28.09
C LYS A 212 -17.26 2.76 27.08
N ASP A 213 -16.95 2.31 25.86
CA ASP A 213 -16.77 3.14 24.67
C ASP A 213 -17.32 2.40 23.44
N ASP A 214 -17.41 3.10 22.31
CA ASP A 214 -18.01 2.58 21.07
C ASP A 214 -17.37 1.25 20.63
N TYR A 215 -16.07 1.09 20.87
CA TYR A 215 -15.31 -0.11 20.51
C TYR A 215 -15.55 -1.25 21.51
N LYS A 216 -15.60 -0.97 22.81
CA LYS A 216 -15.95 -1.97 23.84
C LYS A 216 -17.39 -2.44 23.69
N ASP A 217 -18.31 -1.58 23.30
CA ASP A 217 -19.69 -1.97 22.96
C ASP A 217 -19.74 -2.86 21.68
N ALA A 218 -18.79 -2.69 20.75
CA ALA A 218 -18.59 -3.59 19.62
C ALA A 218 -17.81 -4.88 19.97
N GLY A 219 -17.28 -4.99 21.19
CA GLY A 219 -16.63 -6.19 21.72
C GLY A 219 -15.10 -6.14 21.82
N PHE A 220 -14.47 -4.98 21.61
CA PHE A 220 -13.03 -4.82 21.87
C PHE A 220 -12.68 -5.08 23.34
N PRO A 221 -11.51 -5.66 23.63
CA PRO A 221 -11.13 -6.03 24.98
C PRO A 221 -10.72 -4.83 25.85
N TYR A 222 -10.79 -4.99 27.17
CA TYR A 222 -10.09 -4.14 28.12
C TYR A 222 -8.66 -4.66 28.34
N LEU A 223 -7.65 -3.80 28.16
CA LEU A 223 -6.23 -4.14 28.11
C LEU A 223 -5.39 -3.27 29.06
N PRO A 224 -5.33 -3.60 30.35
CA PRO A 224 -4.45 -2.88 31.27
C PRO A 224 -2.98 -2.99 30.83
N GLY A 225 -2.24 -1.88 30.96
CA GLY A 225 -0.83 -1.81 30.56
C GLY A 225 -0.57 -1.85 29.05
N TYR A 226 -1.59 -1.75 28.19
CA TYR A 226 -1.47 -1.76 26.73
C TYR A 226 -0.38 -0.82 26.18
N PHE A 227 -0.46 0.49 26.47
CA PHE A 227 0.51 1.47 25.95
C PHE A 227 1.94 1.22 26.44
N ALA A 228 2.15 0.75 27.67
CA ALA A 228 3.49 0.41 28.15
C ALA A 228 4.13 -0.73 27.33
N ARG A 229 3.32 -1.63 26.76
CA ARG A 229 3.78 -2.69 25.85
C ARG A 229 3.92 -2.17 24.42
N ALA A 230 2.95 -1.36 23.96
CA ALA A 230 2.94 -0.79 22.61
C ALA A 230 4.14 0.16 22.37
N THR A 231 4.55 0.92 23.38
CA THR A 231 5.67 1.88 23.29
C THR A 231 7.02 1.32 23.74
N ALA A 232 7.07 0.05 24.17
CA ALA A 232 8.32 -0.60 24.54
C ALA A 232 9.22 -0.76 23.32
N ALA A 233 10.54 -0.63 23.53
CA ALA A 233 11.50 -0.85 22.47
C ALA A 233 11.46 -2.29 21.94
N HIS A 234 11.48 -2.46 20.61
CA HIS A 234 11.59 -3.75 19.95
C HIS A 234 12.53 -3.67 18.74
N THR A 235 12.96 -4.84 18.26
CA THR A 235 13.91 -4.94 17.16
C THR A 235 13.23 -5.45 15.89
N SER A 236 13.45 -4.76 14.77
CA SER A 236 13.15 -5.27 13.44
C SER A 236 14.35 -6.02 12.87
N PRO A 237 14.15 -7.17 12.20
CA PRO A 237 15.25 -7.88 11.56
C PRO A 237 15.84 -7.11 10.37
N GLY A 238 15.10 -6.16 9.78
CA GLY A 238 15.45 -5.54 8.50
C GLY A 238 15.28 -6.52 7.33
N LEU A 239 15.10 -6.00 6.12
CA LEU A 239 15.01 -6.81 4.92
C LEU A 239 16.40 -7.39 4.59
N HIS A 240 16.44 -8.66 4.20
CA HIS A 240 17.66 -9.31 3.69
C HIS A 240 17.87 -9.10 2.18
N THR A 241 16.84 -8.61 1.49
CA THR A 241 16.83 -8.34 0.06
C THR A 241 16.91 -6.84 -0.17
N LYS A 242 17.66 -6.41 -1.19
CA LYS A 242 17.71 -4.99 -1.58
C LYS A 242 16.31 -4.43 -1.78
N TRP A 243 16.07 -3.17 -1.40
CA TRP A 243 14.76 -2.56 -1.50
C TRP A 243 14.80 -1.14 -2.07
N PHE A 244 13.67 -0.75 -2.66
CA PHE A 244 13.47 0.52 -3.34
C PHE A 244 12.23 1.25 -2.80
N SER A 245 12.29 2.58 -2.68
CA SER A 245 11.19 3.41 -2.20
C SER A 245 10.56 4.22 -3.33
N VAL A 246 9.23 4.20 -3.38
CA VAL A 246 8.41 5.19 -4.09
C VAL A 246 7.83 6.16 -3.05
N PHE A 247 7.53 7.37 -3.51
CA PHE A 247 7.01 8.46 -2.70
C PHE A 247 5.48 8.50 -2.76
N GLY A 248 4.79 8.56 -1.62
CA GLY A 248 3.32 8.68 -1.50
C GLY A 248 2.86 10.04 -1.00
N ASN A 249 1.54 10.30 -1.01
CA ASN A 249 0.99 11.59 -0.56
C ASN A 249 1.14 11.79 0.95
N HIS A 250 1.09 10.72 1.76
CA HIS A 250 1.38 10.80 3.21
C HIS A 250 2.87 11.06 3.52
N ASP A 251 3.75 10.82 2.55
CA ASP A 251 5.17 11.22 2.63
C ASP A 251 5.39 12.70 2.26
N ASP A 252 4.34 13.44 1.88
CA ASP A 252 4.42 14.83 1.41
C ASP A 252 3.53 15.83 2.16
N SER A 253 2.35 15.38 2.57
CA SER A 253 1.26 16.23 3.02
C SER A 253 0.81 15.82 4.43
N VAL A 254 0.22 16.77 5.16
CA VAL A 254 -0.36 16.49 6.48
C VAL A 254 -1.50 15.49 6.30
N GLU A 255 -1.40 14.33 6.95
CA GLU A 255 -2.27 13.15 6.76
C GLU A 255 -2.58 12.86 5.28
N GLY A 256 -1.59 13.03 4.41
CA GLY A 256 -1.74 12.79 2.96
C GLY A 256 -2.75 13.68 2.25
N THR A 257 -3.26 14.74 2.90
CA THR A 257 -4.40 15.51 2.41
C THR A 257 -4.14 17.01 2.37
N LEU A 258 -3.61 17.60 3.46
CA LEU A 258 -3.48 19.05 3.55
C LEU A 258 -2.07 19.53 3.17
N PRO A 259 -1.95 20.67 2.45
CA PRO A 259 -0.66 21.27 2.18
C PRO A 259 0.16 21.54 3.45
N SER A 260 1.45 21.24 3.41
CA SER A 260 2.39 21.36 4.53
C SER A 260 2.86 22.80 4.82
N ASP A 261 2.57 23.75 3.92
CA ASP A 261 2.99 25.16 3.99
C ASP A 261 2.11 26.04 4.89
N TRP A 262 1.10 25.47 5.52
CA TRP A 262 0.32 26.16 6.55
C TRP A 262 1.16 26.37 7.80
N GLY A 263 1.88 27.50 7.87
CA GLY A 263 2.84 27.80 8.93
C GLY A 263 2.32 27.66 10.37
N LEU A 264 1.00 27.73 10.58
CA LEU A 264 0.38 27.43 11.88
C LEU A 264 0.42 25.93 12.23
N LEU A 265 0.21 25.03 11.26
CA LEU A 265 0.26 23.57 11.47
C LEU A 265 1.68 23.11 11.80
N LYS A 266 2.70 23.73 11.21
CA LYS A 266 4.11 23.42 11.52
C LYS A 266 4.46 23.61 13.00
N ALA A 267 3.86 24.61 13.66
CA ALA A 267 4.03 24.82 15.10
C ALA A 267 3.29 23.78 15.95
N VAL A 268 2.20 23.19 15.43
CA VAL A 268 1.43 22.14 16.13
C VAL A 268 2.24 20.86 16.22
N TYR A 269 2.87 20.40 15.13
CA TYR A 269 3.68 19.17 15.08
C TYR A 269 4.61 18.99 16.29
N THR A 270 5.35 20.05 16.64
CA THR A 270 6.37 20.00 17.70
C THR A 270 5.94 20.69 19.00
N GLY A 271 4.71 21.21 19.06
CA GLY A 271 4.19 22.03 20.15
C GLY A 271 3.62 21.22 21.32
N ASP A 272 3.05 21.94 22.30
CA ASP A 272 2.46 21.38 23.51
C ASP A 272 0.92 21.26 23.47
N PHE A 273 0.32 21.35 22.28
CA PHE A 273 -1.13 21.38 22.10
C PHE A 273 -1.59 20.44 20.97
N LYS A 274 -2.39 19.43 21.33
CA LYS A 274 -3.09 18.55 20.38
C LYS A 274 -4.49 19.08 20.12
N PHE A 275 -4.80 19.36 18.86
CA PHE A 275 -6.11 19.81 18.44
C PHE A 275 -7.10 18.64 18.43
N THR A 276 -8.27 18.80 19.05
CA THR A 276 -9.30 17.73 19.15
C THR A 276 -10.62 18.10 18.48
N GLY A 277 -10.62 19.14 17.64
CA GLY A 277 -11.80 19.64 16.93
C GLY A 277 -12.18 21.05 17.35
N PHE A 278 -13.20 21.60 16.67
CA PHE A 278 -13.67 22.95 16.94
C PHE A 278 -14.73 22.98 18.05
N SER A 279 -14.83 24.09 18.77
CA SER A 279 -15.86 24.29 19.81
C SER A 279 -17.27 24.50 19.23
N SER A 280 -17.41 24.58 17.89
CA SER A 280 -18.70 24.64 17.20
C SER A 280 -18.82 23.52 16.17
N GLY A 281 -19.92 22.76 16.19
CA GLY A 281 -20.11 21.62 15.27
C GLY A 281 -20.29 22.01 13.79
N GLY A 282 -20.57 23.28 13.49
CA GLY A 282 -20.60 23.80 12.11
C GLY A 282 -19.20 23.90 11.50
N ALA A 283 -18.21 24.26 12.32
CA ALA A 283 -16.80 24.30 11.92
C ALA A 283 -16.27 22.88 11.63
N ASP A 284 -16.58 21.89 12.47
CA ASP A 284 -16.24 20.50 12.18
C ASP A 284 -16.92 20.01 10.89
N SER A 285 -18.17 20.40 10.64
CA SER A 285 -18.87 20.06 9.39
C SER A 285 -18.22 20.69 8.15
N ALA A 286 -17.70 21.91 8.24
CA ALA A 286 -16.98 22.57 7.15
C ALA A 286 -15.61 21.91 6.89
N LEU A 287 -14.86 21.57 7.94
CA LEU A 287 -13.61 20.81 7.85
C LEU A 287 -13.87 19.42 7.24
N ARG A 288 -14.93 18.71 7.67
CA ARG A 288 -15.35 17.45 7.07
C ARG A 288 -15.64 17.58 5.58
N ALA A 289 -16.41 18.58 5.17
CA ALA A 289 -16.74 18.80 3.76
C ALA A 289 -15.49 19.14 2.92
N ALA A 290 -14.53 19.86 3.51
CA ALA A 290 -13.27 20.17 2.86
C ALA A 290 -12.36 18.94 2.69
N VAL A 291 -12.23 18.10 3.74
CA VAL A 291 -11.50 16.83 3.68
C VAL A 291 -12.15 15.87 2.66
N GLN A 292 -13.47 15.84 2.57
CA GLN A 292 -14.20 14.95 1.64
C GLN A 292 -14.28 15.49 0.19
N GLY A 293 -14.19 16.80 -0.01
CA GLY A 293 -14.46 17.46 -1.30
C GLY A 293 -13.29 18.23 -1.89
N GLY A 294 -12.09 18.15 -1.29
CA GLY A 294 -10.92 18.91 -1.72
C GLY A 294 -11.10 20.44 -1.62
N ALA A 295 -11.99 20.91 -0.75
CA ALA A 295 -12.28 22.34 -0.65
C ALA A 295 -11.22 23.06 0.19
N THR A 296 -10.69 24.19 -0.29
CA THR A 296 -9.73 25.04 0.43
C THR A 296 -10.34 25.87 1.56
N ALA A 297 -11.63 25.65 1.88
CA ALA A 297 -12.43 26.43 2.81
C ALA A 297 -11.91 26.43 4.27
N ILE A 298 -11.02 25.50 4.63
CA ILE A 298 -10.41 25.42 5.97
C ILE A 298 -9.52 26.64 6.26
N LEU A 299 -9.00 27.33 5.22
CA LEU A 299 -8.11 28.50 5.35
C LEU A 299 -8.73 29.68 6.12
N GLY A 300 -10.05 29.70 6.33
CA GLY A 300 -10.77 30.77 7.02
C GLY A 300 -11.21 30.47 8.46
N MET A 301 -10.88 29.30 9.01
CA MET A 301 -11.42 28.88 10.31
C MET A 301 -10.67 29.52 11.49
N SER A 302 -11.40 30.28 12.32
CA SER A 302 -10.81 31.12 13.37
C SER A 302 -10.10 30.32 14.47
N SER A 303 -9.00 30.86 14.99
CA SER A 303 -8.22 30.29 16.11
C SER A 303 -8.97 30.29 17.45
N ALA A 304 -10.08 31.01 17.56
CA ALA A 304 -10.82 31.25 18.80
C ALA A 304 -11.84 30.16 19.16
N LEU A 305 -12.08 29.17 18.27
CA LEU A 305 -13.09 28.13 18.46
C LEU A 305 -12.46 26.73 18.51
N ARG A 306 -11.38 26.53 19.28
CA ARG A 306 -10.65 25.25 19.30
C ARG A 306 -10.83 24.52 20.62
N THR A 307 -10.94 23.20 20.53
CA THR A 307 -10.74 22.29 21.66
C THR A 307 -9.41 21.59 21.49
N GLY A 308 -8.80 21.19 22.59
CA GLY A 308 -7.56 20.43 22.54
C GLY A 308 -7.05 20.09 23.92
N THR A 309 -5.98 19.30 23.93
CA THR A 309 -5.35 18.79 25.15
C THR A 309 -3.89 19.20 25.16
N LYS A 310 -3.37 19.49 26.35
CA LYS A 310 -1.94 19.74 26.53
C LYS A 310 -1.17 18.44 26.40
N VAL A 311 -0.13 18.45 25.56
CA VAL A 311 0.78 17.33 25.33
C VAL A 311 2.23 17.77 25.53
N THR A 312 3.15 16.84 25.56
CA THR A 312 4.59 17.14 25.67
C THR A 312 5.16 17.47 24.29
N PRO A 313 5.82 18.62 24.12
CA PRO A 313 6.57 18.94 22.90
C PRO A 313 7.58 17.87 22.52
N ASP A 314 7.69 17.58 21.23
CA ASP A 314 8.71 16.67 20.70
C ASP A 314 9.23 17.20 19.35
N GLN A 315 10.52 17.53 19.30
CA GLN A 315 11.14 18.08 18.09
C GLN A 315 11.34 17.03 16.99
N ARG A 316 11.26 15.73 17.32
CA ARG A 316 11.38 14.65 16.33
C ARG A 316 10.16 14.59 15.40
N ARG A 317 9.03 15.17 15.81
CA ARG A 317 7.80 15.31 15.00
C ARG A 317 7.89 16.39 13.92
N LYS A 318 9.03 17.07 13.77
CA LYS A 318 9.21 18.09 12.72
C LYS A 318 8.88 17.46 11.37
N PRO A 319 8.01 18.08 10.54
CA PRO A 319 7.76 17.56 9.22
C PRO A 319 9.01 17.71 8.36
N PHE A 320 9.31 16.70 7.55
CA PHE A 320 10.42 16.75 6.61
C PHE A 320 10.02 17.54 5.35
N THR A 321 10.81 17.44 4.29
CA THR A 321 10.52 17.91 2.94
C THR A 321 10.85 16.78 1.99
N PRO A 322 10.39 16.79 0.72
CA PRO A 322 10.72 15.74 -0.23
C PRO A 322 12.23 15.53 -0.40
N LYS A 323 13.01 16.63 -0.33
CA LYS A 323 14.48 16.54 -0.34
C LYS A 323 15.05 15.92 0.93
N GLU A 324 14.54 16.29 2.10
CA GLU A 324 14.94 15.67 3.37
C GLU A 324 14.57 14.18 3.42
N TYR A 325 13.43 13.76 2.86
CA TYR A 325 13.04 12.35 2.71
C TYR A 325 14.07 11.57 1.89
N MET A 326 14.38 12.05 0.68
CA MET A 326 15.37 11.41 -0.19
C MET A 326 16.77 11.43 0.44
N GLN A 327 17.12 12.51 1.15
CA GLN A 327 18.39 12.61 1.85
C GLN A 327 18.51 11.62 3.01
N ALA A 328 17.42 11.34 3.72
CA ALA A 328 17.40 10.35 4.80
C ALA A 328 17.72 8.94 4.29
N HIS A 329 17.24 8.57 3.10
CA HIS A 329 17.55 7.29 2.45
C HIS A 329 19.04 7.15 2.08
N LEU A 330 19.74 8.27 1.87
CA LEU A 330 21.18 8.29 1.57
C LEU A 330 22.06 8.23 2.83
N ALA A 331 21.48 8.30 4.04
CA ALA A 331 22.25 8.27 5.27
C ALA A 331 22.97 6.92 5.42
N ALA A 332 24.21 6.93 5.92
CA ALA A 332 25.00 5.70 6.07
C ALA A 332 24.31 4.64 6.96
N GLY A 333 23.58 5.08 8.00
CA GLY A 333 22.80 4.19 8.87
C GLY A 333 21.51 3.65 8.25
N ALA A 334 21.08 4.18 7.10
CA ALA A 334 19.85 3.83 6.41
C ALA A 334 20.11 2.95 5.16
N THR A 335 21.25 2.25 5.08
CA THR A 335 21.57 1.43 3.90
C THR A 335 20.96 0.03 3.93
N GLY A 336 20.91 -0.63 5.10
CA GLY A 336 20.39 -2.01 5.22
C GLY A 336 20.98 -2.98 4.18
N ALA A 337 20.12 -3.78 3.53
CA ALA A 337 20.49 -4.66 2.40
C ALA A 337 20.77 -3.91 1.08
N GLY A 338 20.66 -2.59 1.08
CA GLY A 338 20.94 -1.72 -0.06
C GLY A 338 19.82 -1.65 -1.11
N PRO A 339 20.12 -1.03 -2.27
CA PRO A 339 21.30 -0.19 -2.49
C PRO A 339 21.27 1.06 -1.60
N VAL A 340 22.42 1.74 -1.44
CA VAL A 340 22.45 3.06 -0.79
C VAL A 340 21.42 3.98 -1.48
N GLY A 341 20.60 4.67 -0.69
CA GLY A 341 19.56 5.55 -1.21
C GLY A 341 18.25 4.85 -1.57
N HIS A 342 18.21 3.52 -1.61
CA HIS A 342 17.01 2.73 -1.96
C HIS A 342 16.30 3.24 -3.21
N GLY A 343 17.10 3.61 -4.22
CA GLY A 343 16.65 4.17 -5.49
C GLY A 343 16.89 5.67 -5.64
N PHE A 344 16.88 6.43 -4.54
CA PHE A 344 17.23 7.85 -4.58
C PHE A 344 18.75 8.05 -4.68
N THR A 345 19.14 9.15 -5.33
CA THR A 345 20.53 9.55 -5.52
C THR A 345 20.75 10.98 -5.06
N ALA A 346 22.01 11.41 -4.99
CA ALA A 346 22.34 12.81 -4.75
C ALA A 346 21.73 13.76 -5.79
N GLU A 347 21.54 13.31 -7.03
CA GLU A 347 20.86 14.08 -8.08
C GLU A 347 19.36 14.23 -7.78
N ASN A 348 18.70 13.17 -7.30
CA ASN A 348 17.31 13.24 -6.86
C ASN A 348 17.15 14.28 -5.73
N VAL A 349 18.04 14.28 -4.74
CA VAL A 349 18.05 15.29 -3.66
C VAL A 349 18.27 16.71 -4.22
N ALA A 350 19.26 16.88 -5.10
CA ALA A 350 19.59 18.19 -5.67
C ALA A 350 18.41 18.78 -6.45
N THR A 351 17.80 17.98 -7.32
CA THR A 351 16.71 18.38 -8.20
C THR A 351 15.34 18.41 -7.51
N GLY A 352 15.14 17.61 -6.46
CA GLY A 352 13.83 17.40 -5.85
C GLY A 352 12.94 16.40 -6.62
N ASN A 353 13.49 15.64 -7.57
CA ASN A 353 12.73 14.67 -8.35
C ASN A 353 12.70 13.29 -7.66
N GLY A 354 11.51 12.83 -7.29
CA GLY A 354 11.29 11.54 -6.61
C GLY A 354 11.16 10.32 -7.54
N TYR A 355 11.39 10.47 -8.84
CA TYR A 355 11.23 9.40 -9.84
C TYR A 355 12.58 8.92 -10.39
N TYR A 356 12.67 7.64 -10.73
CA TYR A 356 13.90 6.99 -11.20
C TYR A 356 13.63 5.62 -11.84
N THR A 357 14.64 5.04 -12.48
CA THR A 357 14.63 3.65 -12.94
C THR A 357 15.60 2.80 -12.13
N PHE A 358 15.32 1.52 -11.97
CA PHE A 358 16.22 0.56 -11.32
C PHE A 358 16.16 -0.81 -12.01
N GLU A 359 17.24 -1.59 -11.89
CA GLU A 359 17.24 -2.97 -12.35
C GLU A 359 16.61 -3.87 -11.27
N ILE A 360 15.46 -4.47 -11.60
CA ILE A 360 14.89 -5.56 -10.81
C ILE A 360 15.80 -6.77 -11.02
N ALA A 361 15.87 -7.26 -12.25
CA ALA A 361 16.70 -8.37 -12.69
C ALA A 361 17.25 -8.10 -14.10
N PRO A 362 18.26 -8.85 -14.59
CA PRO A 362 18.75 -8.68 -15.96
C PRO A 362 17.63 -8.74 -16.99
N GLY A 363 17.44 -7.66 -17.75
CA GLY A 363 16.38 -7.51 -18.76
C GLY A 363 14.98 -7.18 -18.21
N VAL A 364 14.86 -6.89 -16.90
CA VAL A 364 13.62 -6.40 -16.26
C VAL A 364 13.91 -5.12 -15.48
N THR A 365 13.38 -4.00 -15.98
CA THR A 365 13.55 -2.66 -15.42
C THR A 365 12.32 -2.23 -14.63
N GLY A 366 12.53 -1.80 -13.39
CA GLY A 366 11.56 -1.08 -12.60
C GLY A 366 11.58 0.42 -12.91
N ILE A 367 10.40 1.05 -12.99
CA ILE A 367 10.24 2.49 -13.15
C ILE A 367 9.45 3.02 -11.96
N ALA A 368 10.10 3.75 -11.05
CA ALA A 368 9.46 4.40 -9.92
C ALA A 368 8.99 5.81 -10.33
N LEU A 369 7.68 6.05 -10.22
CA LEU A 369 7.02 7.32 -10.52
C LEU A 369 6.67 8.06 -9.23
N ASP A 370 6.97 9.35 -9.19
CA ASP A 370 6.46 10.27 -8.18
C ASP A 370 5.11 10.80 -8.64
N SER A 371 4.05 10.13 -8.17
CA SER A 371 2.67 10.44 -8.55
C SER A 371 2.01 11.51 -7.68
N THR A 372 2.72 12.08 -6.70
CA THR A 372 2.13 13.08 -5.79
C THR A 372 1.92 14.42 -6.49
N ASN A 373 0.86 15.12 -6.08
CA ASN A 373 0.65 16.51 -6.47
C ASN A 373 0.96 17.42 -5.28
N ARG A 374 1.98 18.27 -5.43
CA ARG A 374 2.44 19.20 -4.39
C ARG A 374 1.41 20.29 -4.06
N ALA A 375 0.34 20.42 -4.86
CA ALA A 375 -0.83 21.23 -4.52
C ALA A 375 -1.65 20.66 -3.34
N GLY A 376 -1.32 19.46 -2.85
CA GLY A 376 -2.03 18.75 -1.78
C GLY A 376 -3.18 17.88 -2.32
N PHE A 377 -4.06 17.48 -1.41
CA PHE A 377 -5.16 16.53 -1.60
C PHE A 377 -4.73 15.08 -1.82
N THR A 378 -5.72 14.19 -1.83
CA THR A 378 -5.51 12.74 -1.91
C THR A 378 -5.16 12.29 -3.33
N ASP A 379 -5.71 12.92 -4.36
CA ASP A 379 -5.49 12.51 -5.74
C ASP A 379 -4.13 12.99 -6.28
N GLY A 380 -3.51 12.13 -7.09
CA GLY A 380 -2.21 12.38 -7.71
C GLY A 380 -2.28 12.91 -9.15
N SER A 381 -1.10 13.10 -9.75
CA SER A 381 -0.88 13.35 -11.18
C SER A 381 0.62 13.29 -11.51
N LEU A 382 1.01 13.28 -12.79
CA LEU A 382 2.42 13.47 -13.18
C LEU A 382 2.69 14.89 -13.67
N GLY A 383 3.80 15.45 -13.22
CA GLY A 383 4.39 16.64 -13.83
C GLY A 383 4.82 16.38 -15.27
N HIS A 384 4.69 17.37 -16.16
CA HIS A 384 5.02 17.20 -17.57
C HIS A 384 6.48 16.81 -17.82
N GLN A 385 7.41 17.25 -16.96
CA GLN A 385 8.80 16.83 -17.04
C GLN A 385 8.95 15.32 -16.83
N GLN A 386 8.30 14.78 -15.79
CA GLN A 386 8.32 13.34 -15.49
C GLN A 386 7.58 12.54 -16.57
N TYR A 387 6.44 13.05 -17.06
CA TYR A 387 5.67 12.41 -18.13
C TYR A 387 6.50 12.23 -19.41
N THR A 388 7.24 13.28 -19.81
CA THR A 388 8.14 13.21 -20.98
C THR A 388 9.32 12.28 -20.71
N TRP A 389 9.92 12.36 -19.51
CA TRP A 389 10.97 11.44 -19.09
C TRP A 389 10.53 9.96 -19.15
N LEU A 390 9.30 9.64 -18.75
CA LEU A 390 8.74 8.30 -18.81
C LEU A 390 8.68 7.80 -20.26
N ILE A 391 8.22 8.64 -21.19
CA ILE A 391 8.23 8.32 -22.63
C ILE A 391 9.65 8.02 -23.09
N ASP A 392 10.62 8.86 -22.74
CA ASP A 392 12.01 8.68 -23.14
C ASP A 392 12.64 7.39 -22.57
N VAL A 393 12.33 7.03 -21.32
CA VAL A 393 12.76 5.77 -20.70
C VAL A 393 12.21 4.57 -21.46
N LEU A 394 10.91 4.56 -21.72
CA LEU A 394 10.23 3.48 -22.41
C LEU A 394 10.74 3.35 -23.85
N GLU A 395 10.89 4.46 -24.56
CA GLU A 395 11.48 4.45 -25.90
C GLU A 395 12.89 3.86 -25.84
N ARG A 396 13.80 4.34 -24.99
CA ARG A 396 15.20 3.86 -24.95
C ARG A 396 15.33 2.35 -24.76
N GLY A 397 14.47 1.72 -23.96
CA GLY A 397 14.51 0.27 -23.72
C GLY A 397 13.59 -0.56 -24.61
N SER A 398 13.06 0.02 -25.70
CA SER A 398 12.16 -0.66 -26.64
C SER A 398 12.71 -0.67 -28.07
N SER A 399 12.96 -1.87 -28.61
CA SER A 399 13.28 -2.14 -30.01
C SER A 399 12.10 -1.85 -30.92
N HIS A 400 10.87 -1.93 -30.41
CA HIS A 400 9.68 -1.48 -31.11
C HIS A 400 8.62 -0.96 -30.15
N TYR A 401 7.82 -0.01 -30.62
CA TYR A 401 6.73 0.60 -29.87
C TYR A 401 5.75 1.26 -30.85
N TYR A 402 4.68 1.87 -30.33
CA TYR A 402 3.69 2.60 -31.12
C TYR A 402 3.81 4.10 -30.85
N ASP A 403 3.92 4.92 -31.90
CA ASP A 403 3.92 6.37 -31.76
C ASP A 403 2.54 6.90 -31.30
N SER A 404 2.44 8.21 -31.07
CA SER A 404 1.18 8.86 -30.67
C SER A 404 0.07 8.77 -31.74
N PHE A 405 0.40 8.42 -32.98
CA PHE A 405 -0.54 8.16 -34.06
C PHE A 405 -0.87 6.67 -34.23
N GLY A 406 -0.35 5.80 -33.34
CA GLY A 406 -0.57 4.36 -33.37
C GLY A 406 0.24 3.62 -34.45
N ARG A 407 1.27 4.24 -35.02
CA ARG A 407 2.14 3.60 -36.01
C ARG A 407 3.25 2.85 -35.30
N LYS A 408 3.54 1.63 -35.75
CA LYS A 408 4.65 0.83 -35.22
C LYS A 408 5.97 1.47 -35.62
N VAL A 409 6.79 1.81 -34.64
CA VAL A 409 8.18 2.25 -34.76
C VAL A 409 9.08 1.08 -34.44
N THR A 410 10.17 0.92 -35.18
CA THR A 410 11.17 -0.14 -34.94
C THR A 410 12.57 0.47 -34.98
N LYS A 411 13.41 0.09 -34.03
CA LYS A 411 14.75 0.61 -33.82
C LYS A 411 15.75 -0.54 -33.85
N ALA A 412 16.71 -0.47 -34.77
CA ALA A 412 17.81 -1.42 -34.82
C ALA A 412 18.79 -1.17 -33.66
N GLY A 413 19.40 -2.24 -33.14
CA GLY A 413 20.45 -2.15 -32.12
C GLY A 413 19.98 -1.83 -30.69
N VAL A 414 18.66 -1.81 -30.45
CA VAL A 414 18.09 -1.70 -29.10
C VAL A 414 17.79 -3.09 -28.57
N GLN A 415 18.32 -3.41 -27.39
CA GLN A 415 17.93 -4.60 -26.64
C GLN A 415 16.71 -4.27 -25.79
N ASP A 416 15.63 -5.04 -25.95
CA ASP A 416 14.41 -4.85 -25.17
C ASP A 416 14.65 -5.10 -23.67
N SER A 417 14.07 -4.23 -22.85
CA SER A 417 13.84 -4.49 -21.42
C SER A 417 12.34 -4.70 -21.19
N TYR A 418 11.98 -5.61 -20.29
CA TYR A 418 10.63 -5.66 -19.73
C TYR A 418 10.47 -4.59 -18.66
N PHE A 419 9.37 -3.84 -18.72
CA PHE A 419 9.10 -2.77 -17.78
C PHE A 419 8.01 -3.15 -16.77
N VAL A 420 8.29 -2.88 -15.49
CA VAL A 420 7.29 -2.84 -14.42
C VAL A 420 7.29 -1.43 -13.85
N VAL A 421 6.14 -0.77 -13.93
CA VAL A 421 5.95 0.62 -13.47
C VAL A 421 5.44 0.59 -12.04
N PHE A 422 5.93 1.48 -11.19
CA PHE A 422 5.53 1.63 -9.80
C PHE A 422 5.11 3.07 -9.53
N SER A 423 4.01 3.26 -8.84
CA SER A 423 3.59 4.55 -8.29
C SER A 423 2.82 4.32 -7.00
N HIS A 424 2.58 5.40 -6.26
CA HIS A 424 1.65 5.34 -5.16
C HIS A 424 0.20 5.33 -5.65
N HIS A 425 -0.21 6.36 -6.40
CA HIS A 425 -1.56 6.47 -6.92
C HIS A 425 -1.84 5.48 -8.06
N THR A 426 -3.08 5.02 -8.14
CA THR A 426 -3.59 4.21 -9.26
C THR A 426 -3.90 5.08 -10.47
N SER A 427 -4.15 4.48 -11.63
CA SER A 427 -4.60 5.25 -12.79
C SER A 427 -5.96 5.93 -12.58
N ASP A 428 -6.76 5.46 -11.63
CA ASP A 428 -8.09 5.97 -11.35
C ASP A 428 -8.10 7.01 -10.21
N SER A 429 -6.99 7.13 -9.47
CA SER A 429 -6.77 8.15 -8.41
C SER A 429 -5.74 9.22 -8.79
N MET A 430 -5.50 9.38 -10.10
CA MET A 430 -4.66 10.43 -10.66
C MET A 430 -5.50 11.48 -11.40
N GLY A 431 -6.40 12.14 -10.66
CA GLY A 431 -7.31 13.18 -11.16
C GLY A 431 -6.93 14.61 -10.81
N ASN A 432 -5.93 14.83 -9.97
CA ASN A 432 -5.59 16.15 -9.44
C ASN A 432 -4.69 16.92 -10.41
N LEU A 433 -5.29 17.78 -11.23
CA LEU A 433 -4.59 18.58 -12.23
C LEU A 433 -4.26 20.00 -11.77
N LEU A 434 -4.35 20.28 -10.47
CA LEU A 434 -3.95 21.57 -9.91
C LEU A 434 -2.45 21.80 -10.13
N ILE A 435 -2.10 23.03 -10.50
CA ILE A 435 -0.71 23.46 -10.67
C ILE A 435 -0.23 23.98 -9.33
N ALA A 436 0.79 23.33 -8.77
CA ALA A 436 1.40 23.76 -7.52
C ALA A 436 2.12 25.12 -7.71
N PRO A 437 1.97 26.10 -6.79
CA PRO A 437 2.57 27.42 -6.93
C PRO A 437 4.11 27.42 -7.01
N ASP A 438 4.75 26.43 -6.38
CA ASP A 438 6.21 26.26 -6.32
C ASP A 438 6.77 25.47 -7.51
N ARG A 439 5.92 24.80 -8.30
CA ARG A 439 6.30 24.05 -9.50
C ARG A 439 5.27 24.25 -10.62
N LEU A 440 5.50 25.30 -11.42
CA LEU A 440 4.66 25.65 -12.56
C LEU A 440 4.89 24.69 -13.74
N GLU A 441 4.18 23.57 -13.77
CA GLU A 441 4.19 22.62 -14.88
C GLU A 441 2.79 22.09 -15.19
N ILE A 442 2.58 21.69 -16.46
CA ILE A 442 1.36 20.98 -16.88
C ILE A 442 1.28 19.65 -16.12
N ARG A 443 0.08 19.27 -15.69
CA ARG A 443 -0.20 18.01 -15.01
C ARG A 443 -0.87 17.02 -15.94
N HIS A 444 -0.48 15.75 -15.83
CA HIS A 444 -0.98 14.62 -16.61
C HIS A 444 -1.75 13.67 -15.69
N SER A 445 -2.94 13.29 -16.14
CA SER A 445 -3.86 12.41 -15.41
C SER A 445 -3.49 10.94 -15.59
N GLY A 446 -4.10 10.06 -14.79
CA GLY A 446 -3.95 8.61 -14.95
C GLY A 446 -4.31 8.09 -16.35
N PRO A 447 -5.40 8.55 -17.00
CA PRO A 447 -5.67 8.26 -18.41
C PRO A 447 -4.52 8.60 -19.38
N ASP A 448 -3.82 9.72 -19.17
CA ASP A 448 -2.68 10.12 -20.01
C ASP A 448 -1.53 9.12 -19.86
N VAL A 449 -1.23 8.73 -18.61
CA VAL A 449 -0.20 7.71 -18.30
C VAL A 449 -0.59 6.36 -18.91
N ARG A 450 -1.85 5.92 -18.76
CA ARG A 450 -2.34 4.69 -19.41
C ARG A 450 -2.18 4.72 -20.93
N GLY A 451 -2.42 5.89 -21.54
CA GLY A 451 -2.21 6.12 -22.96
C GLY A 451 -0.74 5.92 -23.37
N VAL A 452 0.20 6.41 -22.57
CA VAL A 452 1.64 6.18 -22.77
C VAL A 452 1.99 4.71 -22.60
N LEU A 453 1.65 4.08 -21.48
CA LEU A 453 2.04 2.69 -21.20
C LEU A 453 1.53 1.73 -22.28
N SER A 454 0.30 1.93 -22.75
CA SER A 454 -0.31 1.10 -23.81
C SER A 454 0.33 1.29 -25.19
N ARG A 455 1.34 2.15 -25.35
CA ARG A 455 2.13 2.28 -26.59
C ARG A 455 3.33 1.34 -26.62
N PHE A 456 3.74 0.76 -25.50
CA PHE A 456 5.00 0.02 -25.36
C PHE A 456 4.73 -1.44 -25.02
N PRO A 457 4.91 -2.38 -25.98
CA PRO A 457 4.56 -3.77 -25.77
C PRO A 457 5.27 -4.47 -24.60
N ASN A 458 6.48 -4.03 -24.29
CA ASN A 458 7.30 -4.53 -23.20
C ASN A 458 6.94 -3.99 -21.81
N VAL A 459 5.90 -3.16 -21.67
CA VAL A 459 5.32 -2.84 -20.35
C VAL A 459 4.44 -4.00 -19.90
N LEU A 460 4.85 -4.67 -18.83
CA LEU A 460 4.13 -5.85 -18.31
C LEU A 460 3.06 -5.45 -17.29
N ALA A 461 3.41 -4.54 -16.38
CA ALA A 461 2.51 -4.14 -15.32
C ALA A 461 2.75 -2.72 -14.80
N TRP A 462 1.70 -2.16 -14.20
CA TRP A 462 1.76 -1.01 -13.32
C TRP A 462 1.31 -1.44 -11.92
N VAL A 463 2.20 -1.39 -10.95
CA VAL A 463 2.03 -1.84 -9.57
C VAL A 463 1.87 -0.62 -8.65
N ASN A 464 0.79 -0.57 -7.86
CA ASN A 464 0.42 0.62 -7.07
C ASN A 464 -0.30 0.30 -5.75
N GLY A 465 -0.55 1.35 -4.95
CA GLY A 465 -1.19 1.32 -3.63
C GLY A 465 -2.29 2.38 -3.51
N HIS A 466 -2.28 3.19 -2.45
CA HIS A 466 -3.15 4.37 -2.23
C HIS A 466 -4.62 4.06 -1.91
N THR A 467 -5.25 3.14 -2.64
CA THR A 467 -6.68 2.84 -2.46
C THR A 467 -6.95 1.83 -1.34
N HIS A 468 -5.89 1.23 -0.79
CA HIS A 468 -5.94 0.18 0.24
C HIS A 468 -6.66 -1.12 -0.20
N ASP A 469 -6.96 -1.27 -1.49
CA ASP A 469 -7.67 -2.42 -2.05
C ASP A 469 -6.72 -3.51 -2.59
N ASN A 470 -7.08 -4.78 -2.50
CA ASN A 470 -6.58 -5.74 -3.47
C ASN A 470 -7.44 -5.66 -4.74
N ARG A 471 -6.85 -5.17 -5.84
CA ARG A 471 -7.55 -5.02 -7.12
C ARG A 471 -6.60 -5.21 -8.30
N ILE A 472 -6.90 -6.15 -9.19
CA ILE A 472 -6.14 -6.39 -10.41
C ILE A 472 -7.01 -6.11 -11.64
N THR A 473 -6.58 -5.12 -12.42
CA THR A 473 -7.31 -4.64 -13.59
C THR A 473 -6.58 -5.01 -14.88
N ALA A 474 -7.29 -5.69 -15.78
CA ALA A 474 -6.81 -5.97 -17.13
C ALA A 474 -6.85 -4.68 -17.98
N ARG A 475 -5.70 -4.17 -18.42
CA ARG A 475 -5.63 -3.01 -19.31
C ARG A 475 -5.43 -3.50 -20.75
N GLY A 476 -6.54 -3.95 -21.32
CA GLY A 476 -6.58 -4.57 -22.65
C GLY A 476 -6.50 -3.58 -23.80
N HIS A 477 -5.95 -4.03 -24.92
CA HIS A 477 -5.85 -3.27 -26.16
C HIS A 477 -6.20 -4.14 -27.37
N ALA A 478 -6.72 -3.54 -28.45
CA ALA A 478 -7.12 -4.27 -29.66
C ALA A 478 -5.95 -5.01 -30.35
N VAL A 479 -4.73 -4.50 -30.18
CA VAL A 479 -3.48 -5.19 -30.50
C VAL A 479 -3.00 -5.90 -29.23
N PRO A 480 -2.97 -7.24 -29.18
CA PRO A 480 -2.71 -7.99 -27.94
C PRO A 480 -1.41 -7.64 -27.23
N GLU A 481 -0.31 -7.46 -27.97
CA GLU A 481 1.02 -7.13 -27.40
C GLU A 481 1.06 -5.78 -26.68
N ARG A 482 0.05 -4.91 -26.83
CA ARG A 482 -0.04 -3.61 -26.16
C ARG A 482 -0.84 -3.65 -24.85
N SER A 483 -1.30 -4.83 -24.45
CA SER A 483 -2.06 -5.02 -23.20
C SER A 483 -1.11 -5.23 -22.03
N TRP A 484 -1.52 -4.80 -20.84
CA TRP A 484 -0.73 -4.90 -19.61
C TRP A 484 -1.63 -4.99 -18.38
N TRP A 485 -1.07 -5.31 -17.21
CA TRP A 485 -1.83 -5.47 -15.96
C TRP A 485 -1.62 -4.30 -15.00
N GLU A 486 -2.71 -3.75 -14.45
CA GLU A 486 -2.61 -2.87 -13.29
C GLU A 486 -2.88 -3.67 -12.02
N ILE A 487 -1.96 -3.59 -11.06
CA ILE A 487 -1.93 -4.44 -9.86
C ILE A 487 -1.89 -3.52 -8.64
N ASN A 488 -3.04 -3.39 -7.97
CA ASN A 488 -3.17 -2.69 -6.71
C ASN A 488 -3.16 -3.68 -5.54
N THR A 489 -2.42 -3.34 -4.49
CA THR A 489 -2.30 -4.17 -3.28
C THR A 489 -2.89 -3.43 -2.09
N ALA A 490 -3.55 -4.18 -1.20
CA ALA A 490 -4.13 -3.61 0.02
C ALA A 490 -3.05 -3.01 0.92
N SER A 491 -3.42 -1.99 1.70
CA SER A 491 -2.49 -1.34 2.62
C SER A 491 -2.07 -2.25 3.76
N HIS A 492 -1.00 -1.88 4.45
CA HIS A 492 -0.58 -2.53 5.69
C HIS A 492 -1.19 -1.92 6.95
N ILE A 493 -1.84 -0.76 6.83
CA ILE A 493 -2.58 -0.14 7.93
C ILE A 493 -3.98 -0.73 8.08
N ASP A 494 -4.70 -0.94 7.00
CA ASP A 494 -6.06 -1.46 7.04
C ASP A 494 -6.12 -2.97 6.79
N PHE A 495 -7.13 -3.63 7.36
CA PHE A 495 -7.37 -5.04 7.01
C PHE A 495 -7.63 -5.15 5.50
N PRO A 496 -6.99 -6.09 4.77
CA PRO A 496 -6.34 -7.32 5.28
C PRO A 496 -4.83 -7.28 5.57
N GLN A 497 -4.16 -6.13 5.44
CA GLN A 497 -2.72 -5.99 5.73
C GLN A 497 -1.80 -6.89 4.88
N HIS A 498 -2.02 -6.90 3.57
CA HIS A 498 -1.32 -7.80 2.65
C HIS A 498 -0.13 -7.14 1.93
N ALA A 499 0.98 -7.87 1.80
CA ALA A 499 2.01 -7.63 0.79
C ALA A 499 1.76 -8.53 -0.44
N ARG A 500 2.45 -8.27 -1.55
CA ARG A 500 2.30 -9.06 -2.78
C ARG A 500 3.65 -9.45 -3.39
N ILE A 501 3.89 -10.74 -3.53
CA ILE A 501 5.00 -11.29 -4.32
C ILE A 501 4.58 -11.29 -5.79
N ILE A 502 5.46 -10.85 -6.68
CA ILE A 502 5.26 -10.86 -8.13
C ILE A 502 6.40 -11.63 -8.80
N ASP A 503 6.08 -12.79 -9.39
CA ASP A 503 6.98 -13.58 -10.23
C ASP A 503 6.72 -13.29 -11.70
N VAL A 504 7.75 -12.87 -12.43
CA VAL A 504 7.71 -12.67 -13.89
C VAL A 504 8.34 -13.87 -14.57
N CYS A 505 7.58 -14.58 -15.41
CA CYS A 505 8.03 -15.80 -16.08
C CYS A 505 7.79 -15.73 -17.60
N ASP A 506 8.81 -16.05 -18.39
CA ASP A 506 8.64 -16.36 -19.81
C ASP A 506 8.20 -17.81 -19.96
N ASN A 507 6.98 -18.03 -20.45
CA ASN A 507 6.41 -19.37 -20.59
C ASN A 507 7.03 -20.16 -21.75
N ARG A 508 7.88 -19.54 -22.59
CA ARG A 508 8.51 -20.14 -23.78
C ARG A 508 7.51 -20.65 -24.82
N ASP A 509 6.31 -20.08 -24.82
CA ASP A 509 5.21 -20.44 -25.73
C ASP A 509 4.58 -19.22 -26.41
N GLY A 510 5.26 -18.07 -26.36
CA GLY A 510 4.72 -16.79 -26.84
C GLY A 510 3.92 -16.02 -25.80
N THR A 511 3.90 -16.45 -24.53
CA THR A 511 3.26 -15.73 -23.43
C THR A 511 4.21 -15.44 -22.26
N ILE A 512 3.86 -14.42 -21.48
CA ILE A 512 4.46 -14.10 -20.17
C ILE A 512 3.40 -14.36 -19.09
N SER A 513 3.81 -14.94 -17.96
CA SER A 513 3.00 -15.01 -16.75
C SER A 513 3.53 -14.06 -15.67
N LEU A 514 2.65 -13.26 -15.08
CA LEU A 514 2.89 -12.58 -13.81
C LEU A 514 2.13 -13.33 -12.72
N PHE A 515 2.81 -14.06 -11.85
CA PHE A 515 2.15 -14.63 -10.68
C PHE A 515 2.14 -13.60 -9.57
N THR A 516 0.96 -13.30 -9.02
CA THR A 516 0.82 -12.39 -7.90
C THR A 516 0.31 -13.15 -6.68
N THR A 517 1.15 -13.31 -5.66
CA THR A 517 0.83 -14.09 -4.45
C THR A 517 0.79 -13.17 -3.24
N LEU A 518 -0.32 -13.18 -2.50
CA LEU A 518 -0.48 -12.35 -1.31
C LEU A 518 0.24 -12.95 -0.10
N VAL A 519 0.72 -12.07 0.79
CA VAL A 519 1.49 -12.42 1.99
C VAL A 519 0.94 -11.63 3.18
N GLU A 520 0.73 -12.32 4.30
CA GLU A 520 0.42 -11.73 5.60
C GLU A 520 1.67 -11.68 6.49
N SER A 521 1.68 -10.87 7.54
CA SER A 521 2.81 -10.82 8.48
C SER A 521 3.13 -12.17 9.14
N ALA A 522 4.34 -12.30 9.70
CA ALA A 522 4.78 -13.50 10.43
C ALA A 522 4.11 -13.65 11.80
N ALA A 523 3.28 -12.69 12.21
CA ALA A 523 2.60 -12.73 13.50
C ALA A 523 1.67 -13.96 13.59
N PRO A 524 1.61 -14.63 14.75
CA PRO A 524 0.57 -15.61 15.04
C PRO A 524 -0.84 -15.05 14.74
N TYR A 525 -1.77 -15.91 14.34
CA TYR A 525 -3.15 -15.47 14.12
C TYR A 525 -3.84 -15.03 15.42
N GLN A 526 -3.40 -15.54 16.56
CA GLN A 526 -3.86 -15.14 17.89
C GLN A 526 -2.69 -15.04 18.84
N ALA A 527 -2.81 -14.10 19.78
CA ALA A 527 -1.92 -13.98 20.92
C ALA A 527 -2.72 -13.75 22.21
N SER A 528 -2.11 -13.98 23.37
CA SER A 528 -2.75 -13.56 24.62
C SER A 528 -2.81 -12.03 24.67
N TYR A 529 -3.94 -11.48 25.10
CA TYR A 529 -4.11 -10.03 25.28
C TYR A 529 -3.12 -9.41 26.29
N GLY A 530 -2.59 -10.21 27.21
CA GLY A 530 -1.58 -9.79 28.19
C GLY A 530 -0.14 -9.87 27.67
N ALA A 531 0.10 -10.49 26.50
CA ALA A 531 1.45 -10.62 25.96
C ALA A 531 1.99 -9.26 25.48
N GLY A 532 3.32 -9.12 25.51
CA GLY A 532 4.02 -7.87 25.21
C GLY A 532 5.17 -7.99 24.23
N ASP A 533 5.47 -9.20 23.73
CA ASP A 533 6.44 -9.36 22.66
C ASP A 533 5.88 -8.84 21.32
N ALA A 534 6.76 -8.44 20.41
CA ALA A 534 6.38 -7.82 19.15
C ALA A 534 5.52 -8.72 18.26
N ALA A 535 5.67 -10.05 18.31
CA ALA A 535 4.85 -10.95 17.49
C ALA A 535 3.42 -11.02 18.03
N SER A 536 3.26 -11.08 19.34
CA SER A 536 1.96 -11.02 20.00
C SER A 536 1.24 -9.70 19.74
N LEU A 537 1.94 -8.57 19.83
CA LEU A 537 1.37 -7.25 19.55
C LEU A 537 0.98 -7.09 18.07
N ALA A 538 1.79 -7.60 17.14
CA ALA A 538 1.43 -7.64 15.72
C ALA A 538 0.21 -8.54 15.43
N SER A 539 -0.08 -9.53 16.28
CA SER A 539 -1.32 -10.32 16.20
C SER A 539 -2.53 -9.45 16.54
N LEU A 540 -2.41 -8.60 17.57
CA LEU A 540 -3.45 -7.64 17.94
C LEU A 540 -3.62 -6.54 16.88
N TYR A 541 -2.53 -6.10 16.24
CA TYR A 541 -2.59 -5.16 15.12
C TYR A 541 -3.51 -5.65 13.99
N ARG A 542 -3.37 -6.92 13.60
CA ARG A 542 -4.23 -7.56 12.60
C ARG A 542 -5.65 -7.83 13.11
N GLU A 543 -5.80 -8.28 14.36
CA GLU A 543 -7.11 -8.56 14.97
C GLU A 543 -7.95 -7.27 15.09
N PHE A 544 -7.35 -6.17 15.52
CA PHE A 544 -8.04 -4.91 15.70
C PHE A 544 -8.38 -4.22 14.38
N SER A 545 -7.53 -4.32 13.36
CA SER A 545 -7.86 -3.79 12.03
C SER A 545 -9.03 -4.55 11.38
N TYR A 546 -9.13 -5.86 11.59
CA TYR A 546 -10.28 -6.65 11.13
C TYR A 546 -11.60 -6.22 11.81
N ASN A 547 -11.53 -5.89 13.09
CA ASN A 547 -12.70 -5.54 13.90
C ASN A 547 -13.01 -4.04 13.92
N ASP A 548 -12.21 -3.21 13.25
CA ASP A 548 -12.39 -1.77 13.24
C ASP A 548 -13.83 -1.42 12.78
N LEU A 549 -14.43 -0.42 13.43
CA LEU A 549 -15.79 0.04 13.13
C LEU A 549 -15.89 0.64 11.72
N ALA A 550 -14.77 1.12 11.19
CA ALA A 550 -14.66 1.64 9.83
C ALA A 550 -14.05 0.64 8.83
N MET A 551 -13.90 -0.64 9.21
CA MET A 551 -13.37 -1.68 8.32
C MET A 551 -14.23 -1.79 7.05
N ASP A 552 -13.58 -1.72 5.88
CA ASP A 552 -14.22 -1.94 4.58
C ASP A 552 -13.84 -3.34 4.05
N PRO A 553 -14.78 -4.29 3.97
CA PRO A 553 -14.48 -5.63 3.47
C PRO A 553 -14.10 -5.65 1.98
N GLN A 554 -14.45 -4.61 1.21
CA GLN A 554 -14.11 -4.52 -0.21
C GLN A 554 -12.60 -4.49 -0.45
N ARG A 555 -11.83 -3.95 0.53
CA ARG A 555 -10.36 -3.91 0.48
C ARG A 555 -9.70 -5.27 0.36
N THR A 556 -10.38 -6.33 0.79
CA THR A 556 -9.87 -7.70 0.64
C THR A 556 -9.80 -8.15 -0.82
N GLY A 557 -10.62 -7.58 -1.71
CA GLY A 557 -10.72 -7.99 -3.11
C GLY A 557 -11.38 -9.36 -3.31
N GLY A 558 -11.61 -9.73 -4.56
CA GLY A 558 -12.13 -11.05 -4.94
C GLY A 558 -11.03 -12.06 -5.24
N ALA A 559 -11.41 -13.31 -5.53
CA ALA A 559 -10.44 -14.36 -5.88
C ALA A 559 -9.55 -14.01 -7.10
N GLY A 560 -10.07 -13.19 -8.02
CA GLY A 560 -9.30 -12.66 -9.16
C GLY A 560 -8.32 -11.53 -8.82
N ASP A 561 -8.28 -11.11 -7.56
CA ASP A 561 -7.38 -10.09 -7.00
C ASP A 561 -6.43 -10.69 -5.94
N HIS A 562 -6.63 -11.95 -5.56
CA HIS A 562 -5.83 -12.66 -4.56
C HIS A 562 -4.57 -13.28 -5.18
N ASN A 563 -4.44 -14.61 -5.10
CA ASN A 563 -3.36 -15.38 -5.70
C ASN A 563 -3.69 -15.63 -7.17
N THR A 564 -2.98 -15.00 -8.09
CA THR A 564 -3.30 -15.08 -9.52
C THR A 564 -2.11 -15.42 -10.40
N GLU A 565 -2.39 -16.03 -11.55
CA GLU A 565 -1.49 -16.07 -12.72
C GLU A 565 -2.09 -15.14 -13.77
N LEU A 566 -1.41 -14.04 -14.09
CA LEU A 566 -1.85 -13.03 -15.04
C LEU A 566 -1.11 -13.24 -16.36
N LEU A 567 -1.84 -13.54 -17.44
CA LEU A 567 -1.26 -13.86 -18.74
C LEU A 567 -1.15 -12.64 -19.65
N LEU A 568 -0.04 -12.56 -20.39
CA LEU A 568 0.20 -11.57 -21.43
C LEU A 568 0.76 -12.23 -22.68
N THR A 569 0.49 -11.62 -23.84
CA THR A 569 1.21 -11.96 -25.07
C THR A 569 2.65 -11.50 -24.93
N LYS A 570 3.62 -12.33 -25.32
CA LYS A 570 5.03 -11.94 -25.30
C LYS A 570 5.26 -10.89 -26.40
N PRO A 571 5.92 -9.77 -26.12
CA PRO A 571 6.22 -8.75 -27.12
C PRO A 571 7.02 -9.32 -28.30
N GLY A 572 6.62 -8.99 -29.52
CA GLY A 572 7.33 -9.40 -30.74
C GLY A 572 7.32 -10.90 -31.07
N SER A 573 6.46 -11.70 -30.43
CA SER A 573 6.26 -13.13 -30.73
C SER A 573 5.46 -13.41 -32.00
#